data_AF-U3C0F5-F1
#
_entry.id   AF-U3C0F5-F1
#
_cell.length_a   1.000
_cell.length_b   1.000
_cell.length_c   1.000
_cell.angle_alpha   90.00
_cell.angle_beta   90.00
_cell.angle_gamma   90.00
#
_symmetry.space_group_name_H-M   'P 1'
#
loop_
_entity.id
_entity.type
_entity.pdbx_description
1 polymer ?
#
loop_
_entity_poly.entity_id
_entity_poly.type
_entity_poly.pdbx_seq_one_letter_code
_entity_poly.pdbx_strand_id
1 'polypeptide(L)'
;MTTVQIARFIITSAWLYHGLAPKLIQIAPLEQFISGSVGFGEEITYIFIKVAGIAEVMWGVIFFFFYKVRVVLLLNIIALIGLLLAVAALQPQLLIEAFNPVTTNIPLIAFTVIILTSHKHCRES
;
A
#
# COMPACT_ATOMS: atom_id res chain seq x y z
N MET A 1 16.58 7.53 16.28
CA MET A 1 16.10 6.54 15.29
C MET A 1 16.81 6.79 13.97
N THR A 2 17.27 5.75 13.28
CA THR A 2 17.85 5.94 11.94
C THR A 2 16.75 6.18 10.90
N THR A 3 17.08 6.87 9.79
CA THR A 3 16.16 7.13 8.67
C THR A 3 15.46 5.87 8.17
N VAL A 4 16.18 4.74 8.14
CA VAL A 4 15.65 3.42 7.76
C VAL A 4 14.53 2.95 8.68
N GLN A 5 14.66 3.14 10.00
CA GLN A 5 13.59 2.75 10.92
C GLN A 5 12.37 3.65 10.74
N ILE A 6 12.55 4.96 10.56
CA ILE A 6 11.45 5.89 10.31
C ILE A 6 10.68 5.47 9.04
N ALA A 7 11.39 5.24 7.94
CA ALA A 7 10.80 4.75 6.69
C ALA A 7 10.05 3.42 6.87
N ARG A 8 10.65 2.45 7.56
CA ARG A 8 10.04 1.15 7.87
C ARG A 8 8.72 1.32 8.64
N PHE A 9 8.72 2.13 9.69
CA PHE A 9 7.52 2.34 10.51
C PHE A 9 6.43 3.05 9.71
N ILE A 10 6.76 4.07 8.92
CA ILE A 10 5.77 4.77 8.09
C ILE A 10 5.12 3.81 7.08
N ILE A 11 5.91 3.03 6.33
CA ILE A 11 5.38 2.08 5.34
C ILE A 11 4.51 1.02 6.02
N THR A 12 5.00 0.45 7.12
CA THR A 12 4.25 -0.58 7.87
C THR A 12 2.92 -0.02 8.36
N SER A 13 2.93 1.13 9.01
CA SER A 13 1.73 1.76 9.56
C SER A 13 0.72 2.11 8.47
N ALA A 14 1.17 2.56 7.29
CA ALA A 14 0.28 2.84 6.18
C ALA A 14 -0.46 1.58 5.70
N TRP A 15 0.23 0.48 5.44
CA TRP A 15 -0.39 -0.79 5.04
C TRP A 15 -1.36 -1.32 6.10
N LEU A 16 -0.96 -1.28 7.37
CA LEU A 16 -1.83 -1.71 8.48
C LEU A 16 -3.08 -0.82 8.58
N TYR A 17 -2.92 0.49 8.46
CA TYR A 17 -4.05 1.42 8.56
C TYR A 17 -5.02 1.27 7.39
N HIS A 18 -4.54 1.21 6.15
CA HIS A 18 -5.37 1.03 4.96
C HIS A 18 -6.07 -0.34 4.93
N GLY A 19 -5.42 -1.39 5.45
CA GLY A 19 -6.07 -2.70 5.56
C GLY A 19 -7.10 -2.74 6.68
N LEU A 20 -6.79 -2.17 7.84
CA LEU A 20 -7.68 -2.23 9.01
C LEU A 20 -8.84 -1.24 8.89
N ALA A 21 -8.56 0.05 8.82
CA ALA A 21 -9.56 1.09 9.06
C ALA A 21 -10.64 1.13 7.95
N PRO A 22 -10.30 1.33 6.66
CA PRO A 22 -11.29 1.49 5.60
C PRO A 22 -11.76 0.18 4.96
N LYS A 23 -11.25 -0.99 5.39
CA LYS A 23 -11.63 -2.29 4.82
C LYS A 23 -12.12 -3.29 5.88
N LEU A 24 -11.29 -3.64 6.87
CA LEU A 24 -11.64 -4.70 7.84
C LEU A 24 -12.57 -4.23 8.97
N ILE A 25 -12.32 -3.07 9.56
CA ILE A 25 -13.11 -2.51 10.66
C ILE A 25 -14.39 -1.91 10.10
N GLN A 26 -14.27 -0.92 9.22
CA GLN A 26 -15.39 -0.25 8.57
C GLN A 26 -15.09 -0.14 7.09
N ILE A 27 -15.98 -0.65 6.23
CA ILE A 27 -15.82 -0.42 4.79
C ILE A 27 -16.13 1.05 4.50
N ALA A 28 -15.12 1.78 4.04
CA ALA A 28 -15.28 3.17 3.65
C ALA A 28 -16.10 3.27 2.35
N PRO A 29 -16.98 4.27 2.19
CA PRO A 29 -17.74 4.47 0.96
C PRO A 29 -16.86 4.55 -0.29
N LEU A 30 -15.66 5.13 -0.16
CA LEU A 30 -14.70 5.24 -1.25
C LEU A 30 -14.16 3.86 -1.70
N GLU A 31 -13.88 2.95 -0.77
CA GLU A 31 -13.42 1.58 -1.09
C GLU A 31 -14.53 0.79 -1.79
N GLN A 32 -15.78 0.96 -1.36
CA GLN A 32 -16.95 0.38 -2.01
C GLN A 32 -17.12 0.91 -3.44
N PHE A 33 -16.95 2.22 -3.62
CA PHE A 33 -17.05 2.87 -4.92
C PHE A 33 -15.97 2.38 -5.90
N ILE A 34 -14.70 2.37 -5.48
CA ILE A 34 -13.59 1.89 -6.32
C ILE A 34 -13.79 0.40 -6.64
N SER A 35 -14.06 -0.44 -5.64
CA SER A 35 -14.16 -1.88 -5.84
C SER A 35 -15.39 -2.28 -6.66
N GLY A 36 -16.52 -1.58 -6.48
CA GLY A 36 -17.72 -1.78 -7.29
C GLY A 36 -17.52 -1.43 -8.76
N SER A 37 -16.53 -0.60 -9.08
CA SER A 37 -16.16 -0.23 -10.46
C SER A 37 -15.57 -1.38 -11.27
N VAL A 38 -15.19 -2.47 -10.60
CA VAL A 38 -14.76 -3.71 -11.25
C VAL A 38 -15.94 -4.42 -11.93
N GLY A 39 -17.18 -4.07 -11.58
CA GLY A 39 -18.40 -4.65 -12.17
C GLY A 39 -18.91 -5.91 -11.48
N PHE A 40 -18.45 -6.18 -10.26
CA PHE A 40 -18.96 -7.27 -9.43
C PHE A 40 -20.30 -6.91 -8.78
N GLY A 41 -21.08 -7.94 -8.41
CA GLY A 41 -22.25 -7.76 -7.53
C GLY A 41 -21.84 -7.32 -6.12
N GLU A 42 -22.81 -6.84 -5.33
CA GLU A 42 -22.53 -6.26 -4.00
C GLU A 42 -21.84 -7.25 -3.04
N GLU A 43 -22.30 -8.51 -3.00
CA GLU A 43 -21.74 -9.55 -2.13
C GLU A 43 -20.28 -9.87 -2.48
N ILE A 44 -19.98 -10.02 -3.78
CA ILE A 44 -18.61 -10.28 -4.25
C ILE A 44 -17.71 -9.07 -3.99
N THR A 45 -18.23 -7.85 -4.19
CA THR A 45 -17.50 -6.61 -3.88
C THR A 45 -17.13 -6.52 -2.41
N TYR A 46 -18.08 -6.86 -1.52
CA TYR A 46 -17.83 -6.91 -0.08
C TYR A 46 -16.71 -7.89 0.28
N ILE A 47 -16.79 -9.13 -0.23
CA ILE A 47 -15.77 -10.15 0.02
C ILE A 47 -14.42 -9.70 -0.53
N PHE A 48 -14.40 -9.12 -1.74
CA PHE A 48 -13.19 -8.61 -2.37
C PHE A 48 -12.50 -7.55 -1.50
N ILE A 49 -13.26 -6.57 -0.98
CA ILE A 49 -12.72 -5.53 -0.08
C ILE A 49 -12.15 -6.15 1.20
N LYS A 50 -12.85 -7.13 1.80
CA LYS A 50 -12.35 -7.80 3.01
C LYS A 50 -11.07 -8.59 2.74
N VAL A 51 -11.00 -9.33 1.64
CA VAL A 51 -9.80 -10.07 1.24
C VAL A 51 -8.64 -9.11 0.96
N ALA A 52 -8.90 -7.99 0.27
CA ALA A 52 -7.90 -6.95 0.06
C ALA A 52 -7.39 -6.39 1.40
N GLY A 53 -8.28 -6.12 2.35
CA GLY A 53 -7.90 -5.66 3.69
C GLY A 53 -7.02 -6.65 4.45
N ILE A 54 -7.34 -7.95 4.40
CA ILE A 54 -6.49 -9.00 5.00
C ILE A 54 -5.11 -9.02 4.32
N ALA A 55 -5.06 -8.95 2.98
CA ALA A 55 -3.83 -8.94 2.23
C ALA A 55 -2.95 -7.72 2.57
N GLU A 56 -3.54 -6.53 2.70
CA GLU A 56 -2.85 -5.31 3.10
C GLU A 56 -2.26 -5.41 4.52
N VAL A 57 -3.02 -5.93 5.48
CA VAL A 57 -2.53 -6.16 6.85
C VAL A 57 -1.39 -7.18 6.87
N MET A 58 -1.57 -8.31 6.19
CA MET A 58 -0.54 -9.35 6.07
C MET A 58 0.73 -8.77 5.45
N TRP A 59 0.60 -7.96 4.39
CA TRP A 59 1.72 -7.31 3.74
C TRP A 59 2.43 -6.31 4.67
N GLY A 60 1.69 -5.52 5.44
CA GLY A 60 2.26 -4.64 6.47
C GLY A 60 3.10 -5.41 7.48
N VAL A 61 2.62 -6.55 7.97
CA VAL A 61 3.37 -7.42 8.90
C VAL A 61 4.62 -8.01 8.23
N ILE A 62 4.50 -8.53 7.01
CA ILE A 62 5.63 -9.06 6.24
C ILE A 62 6.68 -7.98 6.02
N PHE A 63 6.28 -6.79 5.58
CA PHE A 63 7.18 -5.67 5.36
C PHE A 63 7.91 -5.29 6.66
N PHE A 64 7.20 -5.24 7.79
CA PHE A 64 7.77 -4.88 9.08
C PHE A 64 8.93 -5.79 9.50
N PHE A 65 8.80 -7.10 9.34
CA PHE A 65 9.83 -8.07 9.74
C PHE A 65 10.91 -8.24 8.67
N PHE A 66 10.54 -8.17 7.39
CA PHE A 66 11.41 -8.50 6.27
C PHE A 66 11.85 -7.28 5.42
N TYR A 67 11.77 -6.05 5.95
CA TYR A 67 12.17 -4.82 5.26
C TYR A 67 13.63 -4.81 4.73
N LYS A 68 14.50 -5.67 5.25
CA LYS A 68 15.89 -5.81 4.77
C LYS A 68 16.05 -6.75 3.56
N VAL A 69 15.00 -7.50 3.23
CA VAL A 69 15.01 -8.46 2.11
C VAL A 69 14.72 -7.69 0.82
N ARG A 70 15.67 -7.69 -0.12
CA ARG A 70 15.57 -6.94 -1.39
C ARG A 70 14.29 -7.26 -2.17
N VAL A 71 13.89 -8.53 -2.20
CA VAL A 71 12.66 -8.96 -2.88
C VAL A 71 11.42 -8.31 -2.25
N VAL A 72 11.35 -8.23 -0.92
CA VAL A 72 10.23 -7.59 -0.21
C VAL A 72 10.12 -6.10 -0.55
N LEU A 73 11.26 -5.39 -0.61
CA LEU A 73 11.29 -3.99 -1.01
C LEU A 73 10.81 -3.77 -2.46
N LEU A 74 11.24 -4.62 -3.39
CA LEU A 74 10.82 -4.53 -4.80
C LEU A 74 9.34 -4.85 -4.97
N LEU A 75 8.85 -5.91 -4.30
CA LEU A 75 7.43 -6.26 -4.29
C LEU A 75 6.59 -5.12 -3.71
N ASN A 76 7.08 -4.41 -2.67
CA ASN A 76 6.37 -3.26 -2.11
C ASN A 76 6.22 -2.12 -3.14
N ILE A 77 7.28 -1.82 -3.89
CA ILE A 77 7.22 -0.81 -4.96
C ILE A 77 6.23 -1.24 -6.04
N ILE A 78 6.30 -2.50 -6.49
CA ILE A 78 5.39 -3.05 -7.51
C ILE A 78 3.95 -2.98 -7.04
N ALA A 79 3.66 -3.36 -5.79
CA ALA A 79 2.33 -3.31 -5.20
C ALA A 79 1.78 -1.88 -5.17
N LEU A 80 2.57 -0.90 -4.71
CA LEU A 80 2.15 0.51 -4.66
C LEU A 80 1.91 1.11 -6.05
N ILE A 81 2.73 0.76 -7.03
CA ILE A 81 2.50 1.13 -8.44
C ILE A 81 1.23 0.46 -8.96
N GLY A 82 1.04 -0.83 -8.70
CA GLY A 82 -0.14 -1.59 -9.10
C GLY A 82 -1.43 -0.99 -8.54
N LEU A 83 -1.45 -0.64 -7.25
CA LEU A 83 -2.58 0.05 -6.62
C LEU A 83 -2.85 1.41 -7.27
N LEU A 84 -1.80 2.19 -7.54
CA LEU A 84 -1.95 3.49 -8.20
C LEU A 84 -2.55 3.34 -9.61
N LEU A 85 -2.04 2.39 -10.39
CA LEU A 85 -2.54 2.10 -11.74
C LEU A 85 -3.97 1.56 -11.73
N ALA A 86 -4.32 0.75 -10.73
CA ALA A 86 -5.68 0.25 -10.56
C ALA A 86 -6.67 1.41 -10.34
N VAL A 87 -6.34 2.37 -9.45
CA VAL A 87 -7.19 3.56 -9.27
C VAL A 87 -7.21 4.42 -10.53
N ALA A 88 -6.07 4.59 -11.21
CA ALA A 88 -6.00 5.36 -12.45
C ALA A 88 -6.89 4.76 -13.57
N ALA A 89 -7.00 3.42 -13.63
CA ALA A 89 -7.81 2.73 -14.62
C ALA A 89 -9.30 2.69 -14.26
N LEU A 90 -9.63 2.47 -12.98
CA LEU A 90 -11.01 2.28 -12.53
C LEU A 90 -11.72 3.60 -12.20
N GLN A 91 -11.01 4.53 -11.56
CA GLN A 91 -11.56 5.77 -11.02
C GLN A 91 -10.55 6.94 -11.15
N PRO A 92 -10.20 7.35 -12.38
CA PRO A 92 -9.14 8.32 -12.66
C PRO A 92 -9.34 9.69 -12.01
N GLN A 93 -10.58 10.11 -11.78
CA GLN A 93 -10.88 11.38 -11.11
C GLN A 93 -10.35 11.43 -9.67
N LEU A 94 -10.19 10.28 -9.02
CA LEU A 94 -9.64 10.21 -7.66
C LEU A 94 -8.14 10.59 -7.62
N LEU A 95 -7.44 10.63 -8.75
CA LEU A 95 -6.03 11.02 -8.79
C LEU A 95 -5.80 12.51 -8.49
N ILE A 96 -6.81 13.35 -8.68
CA ILE A 96 -6.73 14.81 -8.50
C ILE A 96 -7.50 15.33 -7.28
N GLU A 97 -8.14 14.44 -6.54
CA GLU A 97 -8.81 14.76 -5.28
C GLU A 97 -7.81 15.24 -4.22
N ALA A 98 -8.29 15.98 -3.21
CA ALA A 98 -7.43 16.50 -2.14
C ALA A 98 -6.72 15.37 -1.35
N PHE A 99 -7.36 14.22 -1.23
CA PHE A 99 -6.81 12.99 -0.64
C PHE A 99 -6.83 11.90 -1.70
N ASN A 100 -5.67 11.59 -2.28
CA ASN A 100 -5.57 10.76 -3.48
C ASN A 100 -4.47 9.68 -3.35
N PRO A 101 -4.51 8.63 -4.20
CA PRO A 101 -3.49 7.59 -4.19
C PRO A 101 -2.10 8.06 -4.63
N VAL A 102 -1.99 9.19 -5.35
CA VAL A 102 -0.68 9.73 -5.79
C VAL A 102 0.10 10.21 -4.56
N THR A 103 -0.54 10.99 -3.70
CA THR A 103 0.06 11.59 -2.49
C THR A 103 0.26 10.57 -1.36
N THR A 104 -0.34 9.38 -1.45
CA THR A 104 -0.11 8.28 -0.51
C THR A 104 0.93 7.29 -1.04
N ASN A 105 0.84 6.82 -2.29
CA ASN A 105 1.72 5.77 -2.80
C ASN A 105 3.13 6.27 -3.16
N ILE A 106 3.27 7.45 -3.77
CA ILE A 106 4.59 7.97 -4.18
C ILE A 106 5.53 8.17 -2.98
N PRO A 107 5.10 8.80 -1.86
CA PRO A 107 5.94 8.90 -0.67
C PRO A 107 6.37 7.54 -0.11
N LEU A 108 5.49 6.53 -0.10
CA LEU A 108 5.82 5.18 0.37
C LEU A 108 6.83 4.47 -0.55
N ILE A 109 6.74 4.69 -1.87
CA ILE A 109 7.76 4.24 -2.83
C ILE A 109 9.09 4.93 -2.51
N ALA A 110 9.10 6.25 -2.28
CA ALA A 110 10.31 6.98 -1.94
C ALA A 110 10.97 6.47 -0.65
N PHE A 111 10.18 6.21 0.40
CA PHE A 111 10.68 5.57 1.62
C PHE A 111 11.25 4.17 1.38
N THR A 112 10.63 3.40 0.49
CA THR A 112 11.15 2.08 0.10
C THR A 112 12.49 2.19 -0.61
N VAL A 113 12.66 3.19 -1.48
CA VAL A 113 13.93 3.48 -2.16
C VAL A 113 15.01 3.90 -1.17
N ILE A 114 14.70 4.71 -0.15
CA ILE A 114 15.64 5.08 0.91
C ILE A 114 16.17 3.84 1.65
N ILE A 115 15.29 2.89 1.97
CA ILE A 115 15.71 1.62 2.59
C ILE A 115 16.61 0.86 1.61
N LEU A 116 16.21 0.73 0.34
CA LEU A 116 16.94 -0.01 -0.68
C LEU A 116 18.35 0.56 -0.95
N THR A 117 18.52 1.88 -0.98
CA THR A 117 19.82 2.52 -1.20
C THR A 117 20.72 2.41 0.03
N SER A 118 20.16 2.49 1.24
CA SER A 118 20.92 2.26 2.49
C SER A 118 21.53 0.85 2.56
N HIS A 119 20.84 -0.15 1.98
CA HIS A 119 21.34 -1.52 1.89
C HIS A 119 22.53 -1.70 0.94
N LYS A 120 22.59 -0.92 -0.15
CA LYS A 120 23.72 -0.99 -1.10
C LYS A 120 25.00 -0.46 -0.48
N HIS A 121 24.90 0.67 0.22
CA HIS A 121 26.04 1.30 0.88
C HIS A 121 26.74 0.35 1.87
N CYS A 122 25.97 -0.45 2.62
CA CYS A 122 26.53 -1.42 3.57
C CYS A 122 27.11 -2.70 2.94
N ARG A 123 26.87 -2.97 1.65
CA ARG A 123 27.47 -4.10 0.92
C ARG A 123 28.75 -3.71 0.17
N GLU A 124 28.96 -2.41 -0.05
CA GLU A 124 30.08 -1.85 -0.81
C GLU A 124 31.18 -1.25 0.10
N SER A 125 30.92 -1.12 1.40
CA SER A 125 31.85 -0.72 2.46
C SER A 125 32.44 -1.92 3.20
#